data_AF-A0A971G371-F1
#
_entry.id   AF-A0A971G371-F1
#
_cell.length_a   1.000
_cell.length_b   1.000
_cell.length_c   1.000
_cell.angle_alpha   90.00
_cell.angle_beta   90.00
_cell.angle_gamma   90.00
#
_symmetry.space_group_name_H-M   'P 1'
#
loop_
_entity.id
_entity.type
_entity.pdbx_description
1 polymer ?
#
loop_
_entity_poly.entity_id
_entity_poly.type
_entity_poly.pdbx_seq_one_letter_code
_entity_poly.pdbx_strand_id
1 'polypeptide(L)'
;MAVVLALGAAVVYGSADFLGGVASRRHAAMAVALTAQAAGLAALVLLLPLLGPATVAPRDLVLGAVGGLFGGVGLVLLFRCLAAGPMSVVAPVAALAASIVPVAAGLLLGERPGPLALVGIVAALVAVALVTREDDAAPAVTREDDA
;
A
#
# COMPACT_ATOMS: atom_id res chain seq x y z
N MET A 1 6.83 -12.29 19.32
CA MET A 1 7.23 -12.43 17.90
C MET A 1 6.36 -11.60 16.96
N ALA A 2 5.03 -11.77 16.97
CA ALA A 2 4.12 -11.03 16.08
C ALA A 2 4.30 -9.49 16.11
N VAL A 3 4.41 -8.88 17.29
CA VAL A 3 4.64 -7.43 17.42
C VAL A 3 5.96 -6.98 16.79
N VAL A 4 7.04 -7.73 16.99
CA VAL A 4 8.36 -7.42 16.40
C VAL A 4 8.32 -7.52 14.89
N LEU A 5 7.67 -8.57 14.36
CA LEU A 5 7.47 -8.74 12.91
C LEU A 5 6.57 -7.63 12.34
N ALA A 6 5.53 -7.22 13.05
CA ALA A 6 4.64 -6.14 12.63
C ALA A 6 5.38 -4.78 12.59
N LEU A 7 6.21 -4.49 13.60
CA LEU A 7 7.06 -3.29 13.62
C LEU A 7 8.10 -3.33 12.49
N GLY A 8 8.75 -4.48 12.28
CA GLY A 8 9.68 -4.66 11.18
C GLY A 8 9.01 -4.46 9.82
N ALA A 9 7.83 -5.06 9.61
CA ALA A 9 7.02 -4.85 8.43
C ALA A 9 6.66 -3.37 8.25
N ALA A 10 6.21 -2.69 9.30
CA ALA A 10 5.88 -1.26 9.24
C ALA A 10 7.07 -0.39 8.83
N VAL A 11 8.27 -0.66 9.35
CA VAL A 11 9.49 0.05 8.96
C VAL A 11 9.84 -0.20 7.49
N VAL A 12 9.79 -1.46 7.05
CA VAL A 12 10.11 -1.83 5.67
C VAL A 12 9.09 -1.23 4.69
N TYR A 13 7.80 -1.38 4.97
CA TYR A 13 6.72 -0.85 4.11
C TYR A 13 6.74 0.68 4.08
N GLY A 14 6.86 1.35 5.24
CA GLY A 14 6.92 2.81 5.30
C GLY A 14 8.14 3.39 4.60
N SER A 15 9.30 2.73 4.72
CA SER A 15 10.51 3.13 3.97
C SER A 15 10.32 2.95 2.47
N ALA A 16 9.71 1.84 2.03
CA ALA A 16 9.44 1.55 0.63
C ALA A 16 8.45 2.55 0.02
N ASP A 17 7.39 2.91 0.71
CA ASP A 17 6.40 3.90 0.26
C ASP A 17 7.03 5.29 0.12
N PHE A 18 7.85 5.69 1.09
CA PHE A 18 8.57 6.96 1.02
C PHE A 18 9.55 7.02 -0.15
N LEU A 19 10.41 6.00 -0.29
CA LEU A 19 11.39 5.90 -1.38
C LEU A 19 10.71 5.80 -2.75
N GLY A 20 9.63 5.01 -2.85
CA GLY A 20 8.82 4.86 -4.06
C GLY A 20 8.12 6.17 -4.47
N GLY A 21 7.60 6.92 -3.50
CA GLY A 21 7.04 8.25 -3.71
C GLY A 21 8.09 9.27 -4.18
N VAL A 22 9.29 9.26 -3.58
CA VAL A 22 10.42 10.11 -4.02
C VAL A 22 10.86 9.74 -5.45
N ALA A 23 11.00 8.45 -5.76
CA ALA A 23 11.40 7.97 -7.09
C ALA A 23 10.36 8.33 -8.17
N SER A 24 9.07 8.25 -7.85
CA SER A 24 7.96 8.56 -8.76
C SER A 24 7.83 10.06 -9.09
N ARG A 25 8.51 10.94 -8.34
CA ARG A 25 8.63 12.37 -8.68
C ARG A 25 9.67 12.64 -9.76
N ARG A 26 10.64 11.74 -9.96
CA ARG A 26 11.74 11.90 -10.94
C ARG A 26 11.57 11.03 -12.19
N HIS A 27 10.74 10.00 -12.12
CA HIS A 27 10.49 9.06 -13.21
C HIS A 27 8.98 8.80 -13.34
N ALA A 28 8.54 8.32 -14.51
CA ALA A 28 7.15 7.91 -14.69
C ALA A 28 6.78 6.84 -13.66
N ALA A 29 5.66 7.03 -12.94
CA ALA A 29 5.22 6.13 -11.87
C ALA A 29 5.10 4.66 -12.33
N MET A 30 4.71 4.45 -13.60
CA MET A 30 4.67 3.12 -14.22
C MET A 30 6.06 2.47 -14.30
N ALA A 31 7.10 3.25 -14.61
CA ALA A 31 8.47 2.74 -14.67
C ALA A 31 8.96 2.33 -13.27
N VAL A 32 8.66 3.13 -12.24
CA VAL A 32 8.99 2.81 -10.84
C VAL A 32 8.25 1.56 -10.36
N ALA A 33 6.97 1.42 -10.73
CA ALA A 33 6.18 0.23 -10.40
C ALA A 33 6.74 -1.03 -11.07
N LEU A 34 7.09 -0.97 -12.36
CA LEU A 34 7.66 -2.11 -13.09
C LEU A 34 9.03 -2.51 -12.54
N THR A 35 9.89 -1.55 -12.22
CA THR A 35 11.19 -1.85 -11.61
C THR A 35 11.04 -2.43 -10.21
N ALA A 36 10.11 -1.93 -9.40
CA ALA A 36 9.79 -2.50 -8.10
C ALA A 36 9.24 -3.94 -8.22
N GLN A 37 8.36 -4.19 -9.19
CA GLN A 37 7.83 -5.54 -9.43
C GLN A 37 8.93 -6.51 -9.90
N ALA A 38 9.83 -6.06 -10.77
CA ALA A 38 10.98 -6.85 -11.23
C ALA A 38 11.95 -7.14 -10.08
N ALA A 39 12.24 -6.15 -9.23
CA ALA A 39 13.06 -6.33 -8.04
C ALA A 39 12.41 -7.29 -7.03
N GLY A 40 11.09 -7.19 -6.82
CA GLY A 40 10.33 -8.11 -5.98
C GLY A 40 10.34 -9.54 -6.52
N LEU A 41 10.20 -9.72 -7.84
CA LEU A 41 10.30 -11.02 -8.49
C LEU A 41 11.72 -11.60 -8.35
N ALA A 42 12.75 -10.79 -8.58
CA ALA A 42 14.14 -11.20 -8.41
C ALA A 42 14.44 -11.60 -6.96
N ALA A 43 13.98 -10.80 -5.99
CA ALA A 43 14.10 -11.11 -4.57
C ALA A 43 13.37 -12.41 -4.21
N LEU A 44 12.17 -12.63 -4.75
CA LEU A 44 11.42 -13.88 -4.56
C LEU A 44 12.24 -15.07 -5.09
N VAL A 45 12.71 -15.01 -6.34
CA VAL A 45 13.51 -16.09 -6.96
C VAL A 45 14.79 -16.37 -6.17
N LEU A 46 15.46 -15.32 -5.69
CA LEU A 46 16.67 -15.44 -4.90
C LEU A 46 16.41 -16.08 -3.52
N LEU A 47 15.26 -15.77 -2.92
CA LEU A 47 14.87 -16.28 -1.61
C LEU A 47 14.27 -17.69 -1.68
N LEU A 48 13.68 -18.12 -2.80
CA LEU A 48 13.09 -19.46 -2.98
C LEU A 48 13.91 -20.61 -2.37
N PRO A 49 15.23 -20.73 -2.59
CA PRO A 49 16.02 -21.81 -1.99
C PRO A 49 16.09 -21.79 -0.45
N LEU A 50 15.88 -20.63 0.19
CA LEU A 50 15.85 -20.49 1.65
C LEU A 50 14.47 -20.81 2.26
N LEU A 51 13.40 -20.82 1.47
CA LEU A 51 12.02 -21.02 1.97
C LEU A 51 11.67 -22.51 2.23
N GLY A 52 12.56 -23.43 1.86
CA GLY A 52 12.36 -24.87 2.03
C GLY A 52 11.51 -25.51 0.92
N PRO A 53 11.36 -26.85 0.92
CA PRO A 53 10.58 -27.55 -0.09
C PRO A 53 9.09 -27.22 0.03
N ALA A 54 8.57 -26.51 -0.96
CA ALA A 54 7.15 -26.22 -1.10
C ALA A 54 6.58 -26.97 -2.31
N THR A 55 5.51 -27.74 -2.08
CA THR A 55 4.69 -28.28 -3.17
C THR A 55 3.79 -27.18 -3.71
N VAL A 56 4.08 -26.68 -4.90
CA VAL A 56 3.23 -25.69 -5.58
C VAL A 56 2.08 -26.43 -6.25
N ALA A 57 0.85 -26.22 -5.76
CA ALA A 57 -0.32 -26.74 -6.44
C ALA A 57 -0.73 -25.78 -7.57
N PRO A 58 -1.39 -26.27 -8.65
CA PRO A 58 -1.94 -25.40 -9.69
C PRO A 58 -2.87 -24.32 -9.13
N ARG A 59 -3.58 -24.61 -8.03
CA ARG A 59 -4.44 -23.67 -7.31
C ARG A 59 -3.66 -22.46 -6.78
N ASP A 60 -2.45 -22.65 -6.28
CA ASP A 60 -1.64 -21.57 -5.72
C ASP A 60 -1.16 -20.61 -6.81
N LEU A 61 -0.83 -21.16 -7.98
CA LEU A 61 -0.49 -20.36 -9.17
C LEU A 61 -1.69 -19.56 -9.67
N VAL A 62 -2.88 -20.15 -9.69
CA VAL A 62 -4.11 -19.44 -10.08
C VAL A 62 -4.43 -18.32 -9.10
N LEU A 63 -4.38 -18.58 -7.79
CA LEU A 63 -4.61 -17.56 -6.77
C LEU A 63 -3.55 -16.43 -6.83
N GLY A 64 -2.28 -16.78 -7.05
CA GLY A 64 -1.21 -15.81 -7.24
C GLY A 64 -1.41 -14.96 -8.50
N ALA A 65 -1.78 -15.57 -9.63
CA ALA A 65 -2.05 -14.87 -10.87
C ALA A 65 -3.26 -13.93 -10.77
N VAL A 66 -4.35 -14.40 -10.14
CA VAL A 66 -5.55 -13.59 -9.90
C VAL A 66 -5.21 -12.43 -8.95
N GLY A 67 -4.51 -12.69 -7.85
CA GLY A 67 -4.07 -11.65 -6.91
C GLY A 67 -3.17 -10.60 -7.58
N GLY A 68 -2.21 -11.04 -8.40
CA GLY A 68 -1.34 -10.16 -9.18
C GLY A 68 -2.12 -9.30 -10.20
N LEU A 69 -3.10 -9.90 -10.89
CA LEU A 69 -3.96 -9.17 -11.84
C LEU A 69 -4.77 -8.07 -11.14
N PHE A 70 -5.45 -8.40 -10.04
CA PHE A 70 -6.20 -7.41 -9.25
C PHE A 70 -5.28 -6.31 -8.68
N GLY A 71 -4.08 -6.68 -8.20
CA GLY A 71 -3.09 -5.72 -7.71
C GLY A 71 -2.62 -4.76 -8.81
N GLY A 72 -2.29 -5.28 -10.00
CA GLY A 72 -1.86 -4.46 -11.14
C GLY A 72 -2.97 -3.54 -11.66
N VAL A 73 -4.18 -4.06 -11.83
CA VAL A 73 -5.34 -3.26 -12.24
C VAL A 73 -5.65 -2.18 -11.19
N GLY A 74 -5.62 -2.54 -9.91
CA GLY A 74 -5.82 -1.61 -8.80
C GLY A 74 -4.80 -0.47 -8.81
N LEU A 75 -3.53 -0.77 -9.07
CA LEU A 75 -2.47 0.25 -9.16
C LEU A 75 -2.68 1.20 -10.35
N VAL A 76 -3.07 0.68 -11.52
CA VAL A 76 -3.39 1.51 -12.68
C VAL A 76 -4.57 2.42 -12.38
N LEU A 77 -5.64 1.89 -11.78
CA LEU A 77 -6.81 2.69 -11.39
C LEU A 77 -6.44 3.76 -10.37
N LEU A 78 -5.61 3.44 -9.38
CA LEU A 78 -5.11 4.41 -8.39
C LEU A 78 -4.36 5.55 -9.07
N PHE A 79 -3.43 5.26 -9.98
CA PHE A 79 -2.72 6.31 -10.73
C PHE A 79 -3.66 7.14 -11.60
N ARG A 80 -4.68 6.53 -12.21
CA ARG A 80 -5.69 7.28 -12.97
C ARG A 80 -6.51 8.20 -12.05
N CYS A 81 -6.91 7.74 -10.87
CA CYS A 81 -7.61 8.58 -9.90
C CYS A 81 -6.73 9.74 -9.42
N LEU A 82 -5.46 9.49 -9.13
CA LEU A 82 -4.50 10.53 -8.73
C LEU A 82 -4.27 11.57 -9.83
N ALA A 83 -4.37 11.16 -11.11
CA ALA A 83 -4.25 12.07 -12.24
C ALA A 83 -5.55 12.84 -12.56
N ALA A 84 -6.72 12.27 -12.25
CA ALA A 84 -8.02 12.81 -12.65
C ALA A 84 -8.74 13.62 -11.56
N GLY A 85 -8.37 13.44 -10.28
CA GLY A 85 -9.05 14.07 -9.14
C GLY A 85 -8.08 14.75 -8.18
N PRO A 86 -8.60 15.53 -7.20
CA PRO A 86 -7.78 16.13 -6.16
C PRO A 86 -7.10 15.05 -5.32
N MET A 87 -5.77 15.10 -5.26
CA MET A 87 -4.95 14.14 -4.51
C MET A 87 -5.35 14.08 -3.02
N SER A 88 -5.82 15.21 -2.46
CA SER A 88 -6.32 15.33 -1.09
C SER A 88 -7.59 14.53 -0.78
N VAL A 89 -8.28 13.99 -1.79
CA VAL A 89 -9.41 13.06 -1.59
C VAL A 89 -9.04 11.63 -1.98
N VAL A 90 -8.32 11.47 -3.09
CA VAL A 90 -7.98 10.14 -3.63
C VAL A 90 -7.07 9.35 -2.69
N ALA A 91 -6.05 9.99 -2.11
CA ALA A 91 -5.12 9.33 -1.21
C ALA A 91 -5.78 8.84 0.09
N PRO A 92 -6.56 9.66 0.83
CA PRO A 92 -7.32 9.17 1.99
C PRO A 92 -8.28 8.02 1.66
N VAL A 93 -9.04 8.14 0.57
CA VAL A 93 -10.03 7.13 0.19
C VAL A 93 -9.35 5.80 -0.17
N ALA A 94 -8.24 5.85 -0.92
CA ALA A 94 -7.46 4.67 -1.25
C ALA A 94 -6.87 4.00 0.01
N ALA A 95 -6.33 4.78 0.94
CA ALA A 95 -5.76 4.26 2.19
C ALA A 95 -6.82 3.61 3.10
N LEU A 96 -8.01 4.20 3.20
CA LEU A 96 -9.14 3.62 3.91
C LEU A 96 -9.60 2.31 3.26
N ALA A 97 -9.75 2.29 1.93
CA ALA A 97 -10.13 1.08 1.21
C ALA A 97 -9.09 -0.04 1.42
N ALA A 98 -7.79 0.28 1.30
CA ALA A 98 -6.69 -0.66 1.50
C ALA A 98 -6.62 -1.22 2.93
N SER A 99 -7.10 -0.49 3.93
CA SER A 99 -7.09 -0.92 5.33
C SER A 99 -8.35 -1.68 5.74
N ILE A 100 -9.53 -1.22 5.32
CA ILE A 100 -10.83 -1.79 5.71
C ILE A 100 -11.04 -3.17 5.08
N VAL A 101 -10.68 -3.33 3.79
CA VAL A 101 -10.90 -4.58 3.05
C VAL A 101 -10.23 -5.79 3.71
N PRO A 102 -8.91 -5.80 4.02
CA PRO A 102 -8.27 -6.94 4.67
C PRO A 102 -8.78 -7.19 6.10
N VAL A 103 -9.10 -6.14 6.85
CA VAL A 103 -9.70 -6.28 8.20
C VAL A 103 -11.06 -6.97 8.10
N ALA A 104 -11.93 -6.50 7.20
CA ALA A 104 -13.25 -7.09 6.99
C ALA A 104 -13.13 -8.53 6.49
N ALA A 105 -12.23 -8.79 5.55
CA ALA A 105 -11.97 -10.14 5.05
C ALA A 105 -11.53 -11.08 6.19
N GLY A 106 -10.57 -10.69 7.02
CA GLY A 106 -10.11 -11.49 8.16
C GLY A 106 -11.24 -11.84 9.13
N LEU A 107 -12.07 -10.85 9.48
CA LEU A 107 -13.24 -11.07 10.34
C LEU A 107 -14.27 -12.01 9.71
N LEU A 108 -14.56 -11.85 8.42
CA LEU A 108 -15.50 -12.71 7.67
C LEU A 108 -14.97 -14.14 7.49
N LEU A 109 -13.65 -14.31 7.37
CA LEU A 109 -12.95 -15.60 7.33
C LEU A 109 -12.91 -16.29 8.70
N GLY A 110 -13.42 -15.64 9.75
CA GLY A 110 -13.59 -16.21 11.09
C GLY A 110 -12.46 -15.89 12.06
N GLU A 111 -11.56 -14.95 11.74
CA GLU A 111 -10.59 -14.47 12.71
C GLU A 111 -11.30 -13.83 13.91
N ARG A 112 -10.89 -14.23 15.12
CA ARG A 112 -11.43 -13.70 16.38
C ARG A 112 -10.34 -12.90 17.11
N PRO A 113 -10.09 -11.65 16.69
CA PRO A 113 -9.13 -10.80 17.36
C PRO A 113 -9.54 -10.57 18.81
N GLY A 114 -8.58 -10.63 19.73
CA GLY A 114 -8.81 -10.28 21.13
C GLY A 114 -9.16 -8.79 21.29
N PRO A 115 -9.69 -8.37 22.46
CA PRO A 115 -10.11 -6.99 22.69
C PRO A 115 -9.00 -5.96 22.40
N LEU A 116 -7.77 -6.26 22.79
CA LEU A 116 -6.60 -5.40 22.56
C LEU A 116 -6.27 -5.25 21.06
N ALA A 117 -6.42 -6.31 20.28
CA ALA A 117 -6.21 -6.27 18.83
C ALA A 117 -7.30 -5.44 18.14
N LEU A 118 -8.55 -5.51 18.62
CA LEU A 118 -9.64 -4.68 18.12
C LEU A 118 -9.36 -3.19 18.35
N VAL A 119 -8.87 -2.83 19.55
CA VAL A 119 -8.43 -1.46 19.86
C VAL A 119 -7.30 -1.03 18.93
N GLY A 120 -6.33 -1.91 18.66
CA GLY A 120 -5.24 -1.65 17.72
C GLY A 120 -5.73 -1.40 16.29
N ILE A 121 -6.71 -2.18 15.81
CA ILE A 121 -7.32 -1.99 14.48
C ILE A 121 -8.01 -0.63 14.41
N VAL A 122 -8.84 -0.28 15.40
CA VAL A 122 -9.53 1.02 15.44
C VAL A 122 -8.52 2.16 15.49
N ALA A 123 -7.49 2.06 16.33
CA ALA A 123 -6.44 3.07 16.43
C ALA A 123 -5.67 3.23 15.11
N ALA A 124 -5.35 2.13 14.41
CA ALA A 124 -4.70 2.18 13.11
C ALA A 124 -5.57 2.85 12.04
N LEU A 125 -6.86 2.53 11.98
CA LEU A 125 -7.81 3.17 11.04
C LEU A 125 -7.94 4.67 11.30
N VAL A 126 -7.99 5.08 12.58
CA VAL A 126 -8.01 6.50 12.97
C VAL A 126 -6.70 7.17 12.59
N ALA A 127 -5.55 6.54 12.86
CA ALA A 127 -4.25 7.07 12.51
C ALA A 127 -4.11 7.27 10.99
N VAL A 128 -4.54 6.30 10.18
CA VAL A 128 -4.60 6.44 8.71
C VAL A 128 -5.45 7.65 8.32
N ALA A 129 -6.65 7.79 8.88
CA ALA A 129 -7.52 8.93 8.59
C ALA A 129 -6.89 10.28 8.99
N LEU A 130 -6.12 10.33 10.09
CA LEU A 130 -5.45 11.55 10.55
C LEU A 130 -4.21 11.89 9.71
N VAL A 131 -3.35 10.91 9.40
CA VAL A 131 -2.15 11.12 8.56
C VAL A 131 -2.55 11.57 7.15
N THR A 132 -3.66 11.04 6.63
CA THR A 132 -4.16 11.44 5.31
C THR A 132 -4.75 12.85 5.26
N ARG A 133 -4.88 13.53 6.41
CA ARG A 133 -5.42 14.89 6.53
C ARG A 133 -4.36 16.00 6.55
N GLU A 134 -3.10 15.72 6.22
CA GLU A 134 -2.11 16.81 6.14
C GLU A 134 -2.47 17.84 5.05
N ASP A 135 -2.43 19.11 5.47
CA ASP A 135 -3.24 20.23 4.99
C ASP A 135 -2.99 20.68 3.53
N ASP A 136 -4.09 20.94 2.82
CA ASP A 136 -4.19 21.85 1.65
C ASP A 136 -3.95 23.34 2.05
N ALA A 137 -3.28 23.63 3.17
CA ALA A 137 -3.03 24.98 3.67
C ALA A 137 -1.67 25.52 3.23
N ALA A 138 -1.38 25.49 1.92
CA ALA A 138 -0.43 26.43 1.34
C ALA A 138 -1.25 27.59 0.74
N PRO A 139 -1.22 28.80 1.33
CA PRO A 139 -1.98 29.92 0.80
C PRO A 139 -1.52 30.20 -0.63
N ALA A 140 -2.49 30.41 -1.52
CA ALA A 140 -2.25 30.90 -2.86
C ALA A 140 -1.38 32.17 -2.77
N VAL A 141 -0.12 32.06 -3.16
CA VAL A 141 0.70 33.24 -3.43
C VAL A 141 0.13 33.83 -4.71
N THR A 142 -0.89 34.66 -4.58
CA THR A 142 -1.28 35.64 -5.57
C THR A 142 -0.08 36.56 -5.77
N ARG A 143 0.76 36.25 -6.77
CA ARG A 143 1.57 37.28 -7.43
C ARG A 143 0.64 38.01 -8.38
N GLU A 144 -0.17 38.89 -7.82
CA GLU A 144 -0.73 40.03 -8.54
C GLU A 144 0.18 41.22 -8.22
N ASP A 145 0.74 41.78 -9.30
CA ASP A 145 1.22 43.13 -9.50
C ASP A 145 2.13 43.79 -8.44
N ASP A 146 3.39 43.99 -8.84
CA ASP A 146 3.97 45.33 -8.78
C ASP A 146 4.88 45.54 -10.00
N ALA A 147 4.29 46.24 -10.99
CA ALA A 147 4.81 47.23 -11.94
C ALA A 147 6.20 47.06 -12.60
#